data_AF-A0A1G9TNP8-F1
#
_entry.id   AF-A0A1G9TNP8-F1
#
_cell.length_a   1.000
_cell.length_b   1.000
_cell.length_c   1.000
_cell.angle_alpha   90.00
_cell.angle_beta   90.00
_cell.angle_gamma   90.00
#
_symmetry.space_group_name_H-M   'P 1'
#
loop_
_entity.id
_entity.type
_entity.pdbx_description
1 polymer ?
#
loop_
_entity_poly.entity_id
_entity_poly.type
_entity_poly.pdbx_seq_one_letter_code
_entity_poly.pdbx_strand_id
1 'polypeptide(L)'
;MLKKKNNKGFTLVELLVVIAIIGILAVVAVPALFKNIEKGKVSDLEADISAIRSASLSYYADNSTYPEGDIFDKDGNVTNTDIKDEIEGLSNPFKATNYTLEESSPGGALQLKITQKSGSEMSENALSKLKKDLGDMVVGKDENSTTITINLINK
;
A
#
# COMPACT_ATOMS: atom_id res chain seq x y z
N MET A 1 11.04 -64.48 14.93
CA MET A 1 12.26 -63.67 14.72
C MET A 1 11.87 -62.25 14.30
N LEU A 2 12.19 -61.23 15.10
CA LEU A 2 11.87 -59.82 14.80
C LEU A 2 13.04 -59.17 14.05
N LYS A 3 12.78 -58.74 12.80
CA LYS A 3 13.77 -58.11 11.91
C LYS A 3 14.00 -56.67 12.36
N LYS A 4 15.16 -56.37 12.94
CA LYS A 4 15.54 -55.01 13.39
C LYS A 4 15.65 -54.10 12.17
N LYS A 5 14.76 -53.10 12.03
CA LYS A 5 14.85 -52.08 10.99
C LYS A 5 16.06 -51.18 11.29
N ASN A 6 16.97 -51.08 10.33
CA ASN A 6 18.10 -50.14 10.37
C ASN A 6 17.56 -48.72 10.11
N ASN A 7 17.20 -48.00 11.17
CA ASN A 7 16.89 -46.59 11.09
C ASN A 7 18.19 -45.82 10.91
N LYS A 8 18.55 -45.50 9.66
CA LYS A 8 19.65 -44.57 9.37
C LYS A 8 19.20 -43.16 9.78
N GLY A 9 19.88 -42.57 10.76
CA GLY A 9 19.69 -41.17 11.14
C GLY A 9 20.42 -40.22 10.18
N PHE A 10 19.97 -38.98 10.10
CA PHE A 10 20.67 -37.90 9.40
C PHE A 10 22.04 -37.65 10.03
N THR A 11 23.06 -37.40 9.20
CA THR A 11 24.38 -36.98 9.66
C THR A 11 24.41 -35.48 9.94
N LEU A 12 25.23 -35.05 10.90
CA LEU A 12 25.44 -33.62 11.18
C LEU A 12 26.01 -32.87 9.98
N VAL A 13 26.83 -33.56 9.15
CA VAL A 13 27.42 -32.97 7.95
C VAL A 13 26.35 -32.69 6.89
N GLU A 14 25.39 -33.60 6.70
CA GLU A 14 24.25 -33.36 5.79
C GLU A 14 23.44 -32.14 6.21
N LEU A 15 23.18 -31.99 7.52
CA LEU A 15 22.45 -30.83 8.02
C LEU A 15 23.24 -29.53 7.86
N LEU A 16 24.56 -29.55 8.09
CA LEU A 16 25.45 -28.39 7.94
C LEU A 16 25.51 -27.88 6.50
N VAL A 17 25.60 -28.77 5.50
CA VAL A 17 25.61 -28.37 4.09
C VAL A 17 24.27 -27.75 3.69
N VAL A 18 23.15 -28.28 4.18
CA VAL A 18 21.82 -27.75 3.90
C VAL A 18 21.65 -26.33 4.41
N ILE A 19 21.99 -26.06 5.67
CA ILE A 19 21.88 -24.71 6.23
C ILE A 19 22.86 -23.72 5.57
N ALA A 20 24.03 -24.19 5.12
CA ALA A 20 24.99 -23.37 4.38
C ALA A 20 24.42 -22.92 3.03
N ILE A 21 23.79 -23.83 2.28
CA ILE A 21 23.15 -23.50 0.99
C ILE A 21 21.94 -22.57 1.22
N ILE A 22 21.09 -22.87 2.21
CA ILE A 22 19.94 -22.00 2.56
C ILE A 22 20.42 -20.59 2.93
N GLY A 23 21.52 -20.47 3.69
CA GLY A 23 22.11 -19.19 4.06
C GLY A 23 22.52 -18.35 2.85
N ILE A 24 23.16 -18.96 1.85
CA ILE A 24 23.56 -18.28 0.61
C ILE A 24 22.33 -17.81 -0.18
N LEU A 25 21.33 -18.68 -0.33
CA LEU A 25 20.10 -18.35 -1.06
C LEU A 25 19.31 -17.23 -0.36
N ALA A 26 19.24 -17.25 0.98
CA ALA A 26 18.51 -16.26 1.75
C ALA A 26 19.05 -14.83 1.55
N VAL A 27 20.37 -14.67 1.49
CA VAL A 27 21.01 -13.34 1.28
C VAL A 27 20.58 -12.69 -0.04
N VAL A 28 20.43 -13.49 -1.10
CA VAL A 28 19.99 -12.98 -2.41
C VAL A 28 18.47 -12.83 -2.49
N ALA A 29 17.73 -13.79 -1.92
CA ALA A 29 16.27 -13.84 -2.03
C ALA A 29 15.56 -12.77 -1.21
N VAL A 30 16.02 -12.48 0.01
CA VAL A 30 15.32 -11.58 0.96
C VAL A 30 15.17 -10.14 0.42
N PRO A 31 16.23 -9.47 -0.09
CA PRO A 31 16.08 -8.12 -0.64
C PRO A 31 15.17 -8.07 -1.87
N ALA A 32 15.22 -9.09 -2.73
CA ALA A 32 14.36 -9.19 -3.90
C ALA A 32 12.88 -9.38 -3.51
N LEU A 33 12.62 -10.18 -2.47
CA LEU A 33 11.29 -10.37 -1.91
C LEU A 33 10.71 -9.05 -1.39
N PHE A 34 11.47 -8.27 -0.61
CA PHE A 34 10.99 -6.96 -0.11
C PHE A 34 10.65 -6.00 -1.25
N LYS A 35 11.48 -5.92 -2.29
CA LYS A 35 11.19 -5.10 -3.48
C LYS A 35 9.91 -5.53 -4.19
N ASN A 36 9.64 -6.84 -4.28
CA ASN A 36 8.44 -7.35 -4.93
C ASN A 36 7.18 -7.08 -4.11
N ILE A 37 7.26 -7.19 -2.78
CA ILE A 37 6.17 -6.81 -1.87
C ILE A 37 5.84 -5.33 -2.01
N GLU A 38 6.85 -4.45 -2.02
CA GLU A 38 6.65 -3.01 -2.24
C GLU A 38 5.98 -2.71 -3.59
N LYS A 39 6.41 -3.38 -4.66
CA LYS A 39 5.78 -3.23 -5.98
C LYS A 39 4.30 -3.65 -5.98
N GLY A 40 3.96 -4.71 -5.24
CA GLY A 40 2.58 -5.15 -5.04
C GLY A 40 1.76 -4.06 -4.34
N LYS A 41 2.27 -3.54 -3.22
CA LYS A 41 1.61 -2.45 -2.47
C LYS A 41 1.35 -1.20 -3.30
N VAL A 42 2.28 -0.81 -4.19
CA VAL A 42 2.06 0.32 -5.11
C VAL A 42 0.92 0.02 -6.08
N SER A 43 0.86 -1.20 -6.62
CA SER A 43 -0.23 -1.61 -7.52
C SER A 43 -1.58 -1.62 -6.81
N ASP A 44 -1.62 -2.09 -5.57
CA ASP A 44 -2.83 -2.08 -4.75
C ASP A 44 -3.26 -0.64 -4.43
N LEU A 45 -2.31 0.26 -4.18
CA LEU A 45 -2.58 1.67 -3.93
C LEU A 45 -3.16 2.37 -5.18
N GLU A 46 -2.63 2.08 -6.36
CA GLU A 46 -3.18 2.60 -7.62
C GLU A 46 -4.63 2.16 -7.83
N ALA A 47 -4.94 0.90 -7.49
CA ALA A 47 -6.31 0.38 -7.52
C ALA A 47 -7.21 1.10 -6.50
N ASP A 48 -6.74 1.26 -5.26
CA ASP A 48 -7.45 1.98 -4.20
C ASP A 48 -7.75 3.44 -4.62
N ILE A 49 -6.77 4.14 -5.20
CA ILE A 49 -6.93 5.52 -5.70
C ILE A 49 -7.99 5.59 -6.81
N SER A 50 -7.99 4.65 -7.75
CA SER A 50 -8.98 4.60 -8.83
C SER A 50 -10.39 4.33 -8.32
N ALA A 51 -10.52 3.47 -7.31
CA ALA A 51 -11.80 3.17 -6.66
C ALA A 51 -12.33 4.41 -5.90
N ILE A 52 -11.48 5.05 -5.08
CA ILE A 52 -11.82 6.29 -4.38
C ILE A 52 -12.24 7.37 -5.38
N ARG A 53 -11.47 7.58 -6.45
CA ARG A 53 -11.81 8.57 -7.49
C ARG A 53 -13.19 8.31 -8.11
N SER A 54 -13.49 7.06 -8.43
CA SER A 54 -14.77 6.68 -9.04
C SER A 54 -15.93 6.89 -8.07
N ALA A 55 -15.74 6.52 -6.81
CA ALA A 55 -16.70 6.74 -5.73
C ALA A 55 -16.97 8.22 -5.50
N SER A 56 -15.90 9.04 -5.42
CA SER A 56 -16.02 10.49 -5.25
C SER A 56 -16.73 11.16 -6.42
N LEU A 57 -16.53 10.68 -7.64
CA LEU A 57 -17.25 11.19 -8.81
C LEU A 57 -18.74 10.81 -8.78
N SER A 58 -19.07 9.59 -8.35
CA SER A 58 -20.46 9.17 -8.15
C SER A 58 -21.17 10.02 -7.10
N TYR A 59 -20.53 10.21 -5.95
CA TYR A 59 -21.06 11.06 -4.89
C TYR A 59 -21.27 12.50 -5.34
N TYR A 60 -20.32 13.06 -6.10
CA TYR A 60 -20.44 14.40 -6.66
C TYR A 60 -21.61 14.53 -7.64
N ALA A 61 -21.86 13.49 -8.46
CA ALA A 61 -22.99 13.50 -9.39
C ALA A 61 -24.35 13.60 -8.67
N ASP A 62 -24.45 12.99 -7.49
CA ASP A 62 -25.69 12.98 -6.71
C ASP A 62 -25.84 14.19 -5.79
N ASN A 63 -24.73 14.68 -5.20
CA ASN A 63 -24.75 15.68 -4.13
C ASN A 63 -24.24 17.07 -4.56
N SER A 64 -23.62 17.18 -5.75
CA SER A 64 -22.97 18.41 -6.25
C SER A 64 -21.84 18.95 -5.35
N THR A 65 -21.37 18.15 -4.40
CA THR A 65 -20.26 18.44 -3.49
C THR A 65 -19.32 17.24 -3.46
N TYR A 66 -18.03 17.45 -3.23
CA TYR A 66 -17.10 16.33 -3.07
C TYR A 66 -17.26 15.69 -1.68
N PRO A 67 -16.99 14.38 -1.54
CA PRO A 67 -16.87 13.77 -0.23
C PRO A 67 -15.57 14.23 0.43
N GLU A 68 -15.64 14.56 1.71
CA GLU A 68 -14.50 15.05 2.49
C GLU A 68 -14.26 14.16 3.72
N GLY A 69 -13.05 14.25 4.28
CA GLY A 69 -12.68 13.57 5.52
C GLY A 69 -11.94 12.25 5.34
N ASP A 70 -11.71 11.57 6.45
CA ASP A 70 -10.87 10.37 6.51
C ASP A 70 -11.59 9.15 5.92
N ILE A 71 -10.92 8.49 4.98
CA ILE A 71 -11.34 7.23 4.34
C ILE A 71 -11.23 6.07 5.33
N PHE A 72 -10.14 6.01 6.11
CA PHE A 72 -9.88 4.93 7.05
C PHE A 72 -9.59 5.45 8.46
N ASP A 73 -9.97 4.67 9.48
CA ASP A 73 -9.46 4.83 10.83
C ASP A 73 -8.04 4.24 11.01
N LYS A 74 -7.53 4.34 12.24
CA LYS A 74 -6.20 3.86 12.64
C LYS A 74 -6.06 2.33 12.56
N ASP A 75 -7.19 1.62 12.55
CA ASP A 75 -7.28 0.16 12.49
C ASP A 75 -7.50 -0.33 11.04
N GLY A 76 -7.71 0.61 10.10
CA GLY A 76 -7.92 0.34 8.68
C GLY A 76 -9.38 0.13 8.29
N ASN A 77 -10.34 0.42 9.17
CA ASN A 77 -11.76 0.33 8.82
C ASN A 77 -12.19 1.57 8.05
N VAL A 78 -13.09 1.39 7.09
CA VAL A 78 -13.68 2.50 6.34
C VAL A 78 -14.51 3.38 7.26
N THR A 79 -14.22 4.69 7.28
CA THR A 79 -14.91 5.69 8.10
C THR A 79 -15.67 6.73 7.31
N ASN A 80 -15.30 6.96 6.04
CA ASN A 80 -15.99 7.95 5.21
C ASN A 80 -17.41 7.46 4.92
N THR A 81 -18.41 8.20 5.38
CA THR A 81 -19.83 7.84 5.24
C THR A 81 -20.39 8.16 3.87
N ASP A 82 -19.75 9.06 3.14
CA ASP A 82 -20.24 9.61 1.89
C ASP A 82 -20.00 8.66 0.72
N ILE A 83 -18.93 7.86 0.80
CA ILE A 83 -18.53 6.89 -0.24
C ILE A 83 -18.29 5.48 0.32
N LYS A 84 -18.91 5.16 1.46
CA LYS A 84 -18.63 3.95 2.23
C LYS A 84 -18.79 2.68 1.40
N ASP A 85 -19.94 2.54 0.74
CA ASP A 85 -20.33 1.32 0.05
C ASP A 85 -19.40 1.01 -1.13
N GLU A 86 -18.82 2.05 -1.75
CA GLU A 86 -17.91 1.94 -2.88
C GLU A 86 -16.46 1.62 -2.47
N ILE A 87 -16.09 1.90 -1.23
CA ILE A 87 -14.72 1.70 -0.70
C ILE A 87 -14.63 0.60 0.35
N GLU A 88 -15.73 -0.07 0.68
CA GLU A 88 -15.76 -1.26 1.54
C GLU A 88 -15.01 -2.42 0.86
N GLY A 89 -13.71 -2.54 1.13
CA GLY A 89 -12.85 -3.58 0.57
C GLY A 89 -11.47 -3.10 0.12
N LEU A 90 -11.21 -1.79 0.20
CA LEU A 90 -9.88 -1.26 -0.08
C LEU A 90 -8.84 -1.83 0.87
N SER A 91 -7.66 -2.12 0.33
CA SER A 91 -6.64 -2.89 1.05
C SER A 91 -5.79 -2.05 2.01
N ASN A 92 -5.73 -0.72 1.79
CA ASN A 92 -4.83 0.21 2.47
C ASN A 92 -3.40 -0.40 2.60
N PRO A 93 -2.71 -0.60 1.48
CA PRO A 93 -1.55 -1.50 1.39
C PRO A 93 -0.31 -0.98 2.14
N PHE A 94 -0.27 0.32 2.40
CA PHE A 94 0.79 0.97 3.17
C PHE A 94 0.47 1.12 4.66
N LYS A 95 -0.71 0.67 5.12
CA LYS A 95 -1.21 0.95 6.48
C LYS A 95 -0.98 2.42 6.83
N ALA A 96 -1.24 3.31 5.87
CA ALA A 96 -0.95 4.71 6.07
C ALA A 96 -1.81 5.20 7.23
N THR A 97 -1.25 6.13 8.00
CA THR A 97 -1.89 6.63 9.22
C THR A 97 -3.24 7.25 8.94
N ASN A 98 -3.43 7.91 7.79
CA ASN A 98 -4.73 8.42 7.32
C ASN A 98 -4.71 8.63 5.79
N TYR A 99 -5.81 8.28 5.14
CA TYR A 99 -6.15 8.70 3.77
C TYR A 99 -7.27 9.71 3.92
N THR A 100 -7.06 10.95 3.53
CA THR A 100 -8.02 12.04 3.74
C THR A 100 -8.38 12.65 2.41
N LEU A 101 -9.68 12.78 2.16
CA LEU A 101 -10.22 13.55 1.03
C LEU A 101 -10.43 14.99 1.45
N GLU A 102 -9.93 15.92 0.65
CA GLU A 102 -10.12 17.35 0.86
C GLU A 102 -10.09 18.10 -0.46
N GLU A 103 -10.82 19.20 -0.54
CA GLU A 103 -10.68 20.14 -1.64
C GLU A 103 -9.42 21.00 -1.46
N SER A 104 -8.71 21.27 -2.55
CA SER A 104 -7.55 22.18 -2.56
C SER A 104 -7.89 23.61 -2.10
N SER A 105 -9.15 23.99 -2.30
CA SER A 105 -9.77 25.27 -1.97
C SER A 105 -11.29 25.11 -2.16
N PRO A 106 -12.15 25.97 -1.59
CA PRO A 106 -13.59 25.87 -1.81
C PRO A 106 -13.98 25.87 -3.29
N GLY A 107 -14.57 24.78 -3.76
CA GLY A 107 -14.90 24.51 -5.15
C GLY A 107 -13.69 24.22 -6.06
N GLY A 108 -12.57 23.82 -5.47
CA GLY A 108 -11.28 23.51 -6.12
C GLY A 108 -11.18 22.07 -6.60
N ALA A 109 -9.95 21.58 -6.76
CA ALA A 109 -9.69 20.20 -7.15
C ALA A 109 -9.86 19.27 -5.92
N LEU A 110 -10.43 18.08 -6.12
CA LEU A 110 -10.47 17.06 -5.07
C LEU A 110 -9.10 16.40 -4.96
N GLN A 111 -8.55 16.39 -3.75
CA GLN A 111 -7.26 15.80 -3.43
C GLN A 111 -7.41 14.65 -2.43
N LEU A 112 -6.62 13.60 -2.66
CA LEU A 112 -6.37 12.55 -1.70
C LEU A 112 -5.01 12.81 -1.04
N LYS A 113 -5.01 13.03 0.26
CA LYS A 113 -3.80 13.10 1.09
C LYS A 113 -3.57 11.76 1.78
N ILE A 114 -2.41 11.16 1.52
CA ILE A 114 -1.98 9.92 2.16
C ILE A 114 -0.88 10.27 3.15
N THR A 115 -1.19 10.25 4.45
CA THR A 115 -0.24 10.53 5.52
C THR A 115 0.34 9.23 6.05
N GLN A 116 1.65 9.02 5.96
CA GLN A 116 2.28 7.75 6.33
C GLN A 116 2.87 7.77 7.75
N LYS A 117 2.76 6.63 8.45
CA LYS A 117 3.34 6.45 9.79
C LYS A 117 4.84 6.18 9.67
N SER A 118 5.63 6.68 10.62
CA SER A 118 7.04 6.30 10.77
C SER A 118 7.19 4.77 10.83
N GLY A 119 8.01 4.19 9.95
CA GLY A 119 8.21 2.74 9.80
C GLY A 119 7.25 2.03 8.82
N SER A 120 6.25 2.74 8.28
CA SER A 120 5.42 2.30 7.13
C SER A 120 5.61 3.21 5.92
N GLU A 121 6.71 3.97 5.93
CA GLU A 121 7.02 4.92 4.87
C GLU A 121 7.28 4.18 3.57
N MET A 122 6.60 4.61 2.51
CA MET A 122 6.80 4.13 1.17
C MET A 122 8.23 4.47 0.75
N SER A 123 9.00 3.42 0.43
CA SER A 123 10.34 3.49 -0.14
C SER A 123 10.40 4.46 -1.32
N GLU A 124 11.53 5.15 -1.50
CA GLU A 124 11.74 6.08 -2.61
C GLU A 124 11.48 5.44 -3.98
N ASN A 125 11.78 4.15 -4.14
CA ASN A 125 11.50 3.39 -5.35
C ASN A 125 10.00 3.25 -5.61
N ALA A 126 9.22 3.03 -4.55
CA ALA A 126 7.78 2.90 -4.62
C ALA A 126 7.11 4.26 -4.90
N LEU A 127 7.61 5.35 -4.28
CA LEU A 127 7.18 6.71 -4.59
C LEU A 127 7.51 7.10 -6.03
N SER A 128 8.69 6.75 -6.54
CA SER A 128 9.09 7.02 -7.91
C SER A 128 8.21 6.26 -8.91
N LYS A 129 7.87 4.99 -8.62
CA LYS A 129 6.94 4.20 -9.43
C LYS A 129 5.54 4.83 -9.42
N LEU A 130 5.00 5.15 -8.24
CA LEU A 130 3.68 5.78 -8.12
C LEU A 130 3.61 7.11 -8.90
N LYS A 131 4.66 7.95 -8.81
CA LYS A 131 4.76 9.19 -9.61
C LYS A 131 4.84 8.92 -11.11
N LYS A 132 5.53 7.86 -11.52
CA LYS A 132 5.62 7.47 -12.93
C LYS A 132 4.26 6.99 -13.46
N ASP A 133 3.55 6.19 -12.68
CA ASP A 133 2.33 5.50 -13.12
C ASP A 133 1.09 6.41 -13.00
N LEU A 134 1.04 7.31 -12.00
CA LEU A 134 0.00 8.32 -11.85
C LEU A 134 0.30 9.65 -12.56
N GLY A 135 1.53 9.84 -13.03
CA GLY A 135 1.97 11.05 -13.73
C GLY A 135 1.73 12.33 -12.92
N ASP A 136 1.13 13.33 -13.58
CA ASP A 136 0.89 14.67 -13.05
C ASP A 136 -0.18 14.72 -11.94
N MET A 137 -0.85 13.60 -11.65
CA MET A 137 -1.80 13.54 -10.54
C MET A 137 -1.11 13.67 -9.18
N VAL A 138 0.18 13.32 -9.08
CA VAL A 138 0.93 13.45 -7.83
C VAL A 138 1.45 14.88 -7.67
N VAL A 139 0.83 15.64 -6.77
CA VAL A 139 1.08 17.08 -6.58
C VAL A 139 2.39 17.34 -5.83
N GLY A 140 2.83 16.40 -4.99
CA GLY A 140 4.10 16.53 -4.28
C GLY A 140 4.23 15.59 -3.07
N LYS A 141 5.45 15.55 -2.51
CA LYS A 141 5.76 15.08 -1.15
C LYS A 141 6.15 16.33 -0.37
N ASP A 142 5.51 16.60 0.77
CA ASP A 142 6.00 17.63 1.67
C ASP A 142 7.40 17.21 2.17
N GLU A 143 8.40 18.10 2.04
CA GLU A 143 9.78 17.79 2.40
C GLU A 143 9.95 17.46 3.90
N ASN A 144 8.97 17.85 4.74
CA ASN A 144 8.97 17.63 6.19
C ASN A 144 7.85 16.69 6.69
N SER A 145 6.95 16.23 5.82
CA SER A 145 5.83 15.38 6.21
C SER A 145 5.74 14.21 5.23
N THR A 146 5.64 12.99 5.75
CA THR A 146 5.51 11.74 4.98
C THR A 146 4.15 11.64 4.27
N THR A 147 3.64 12.76 3.78
CA THR A 147 2.35 12.97 3.14
C THR A 147 2.54 13.06 1.63
N ILE A 148 1.72 12.31 0.91
CA ILE A 148 1.64 12.35 -0.55
C ILE A 148 0.27 12.90 -0.90
N THR A 149 0.24 13.92 -1.75
CA THR A 149 -1.00 14.53 -2.24
C THR A 149 -1.23 14.12 -3.67
N ILE A 150 -2.43 13.62 -3.95
CA ILE A 150 -2.84 13.12 -5.27
C ILE A 150 -4.12 13.86 -5.68
N ASN A 151 -4.08 14.59 -6.78
CA ASN A 151 -5.27 15.17 -7.37
C ASN A 151 -6.12 14.05 -7.97
N LEU A 152 -7.33 13.86 -7.45
CA LEU A 152 -8.29 12.88 -7.96
C LEU A 152 -9.14 13.48 -9.07
N ILE A 153 -9.61 14.73 -8.89
CA ILE A 153 -10.48 15.39 -9.85
C ILE A 153 -9.97 16.82 -10.05
N ASN A 154 -9.57 17.12 -11.28
CA ASN A 154 -9.21 18.46 -11.70
C ASN A 154 -10.47 19.19 -12.16
N LYS A 155 -10.54 20.49 -11.90
CA LYS A 155 -11.60 21.37 -12.42
C LYS A 155 -11.17 22.03 -13.73
#